data_AF-A0A7C7ZVZ7-F1
#
_entry.id   AF-A0A7C7ZVZ7-F1
#
_cell.length_a   1.000
_cell.length_b   1.000
_cell.length_c   1.000
_cell.angle_alpha   90.00
_cell.angle_beta   90.00
_cell.angle_gamma   90.00
#
_symmetry.space_group_name_H-M   'P 1'
#
loop_
_entity.id
_entity.type
_entity.pdbx_description
1 polymer ?
#
loop_
_entity_poly.entity_id
_entity_poly.type
_entity_poly.pdbx_seq_one_letter_code
_entity_poly.pdbx_strand_id
1 'polypeptide(L)'
;MELTFLGTGGAWGLPELACDCMTCKTMRAKQEKRTRTSLLLKSKNTLLIDCGPDAREQLTRHGVSHIDAVFISHEHNDHYIGLDELFAYLRNRPDGAFESIPVFLTDPTCRVVRQRFAYLEDMKVIKNEIVQPGVWFRIKEFEGFPFHTDHGSFAKGSVGFLVKVTENTGRTTSLVYTSDFKDIPEMPEELVAPDYLVIQSFW
;
A
#
# COMPACT_ATOMS: atom_id res chain seq x y z
N MET A 1 15.52 8.71 1.75
CA MET A 1 14.22 8.06 1.50
C MET A 1 14.24 7.54 0.08
N GLU A 2 13.92 6.27 -0.12
CA GLU A 2 13.83 5.62 -1.44
C GLU A 2 12.37 5.25 -1.71
N LEU A 3 11.87 5.64 -2.89
CA LEU A 3 10.52 5.35 -3.38
C LEU A 3 10.61 4.32 -4.50
N THR A 4 10.02 3.15 -4.30
CA THR A 4 10.03 2.07 -5.30
C THR A 4 8.61 1.70 -5.67
N PHE A 5 8.25 1.95 -6.93
CA PHE A 5 6.97 1.56 -7.51
C PHE A 5 6.97 0.05 -7.79
N LEU A 6 6.44 -0.73 -6.86
CA LEU A 6 6.37 -2.18 -6.97
C LEU A 6 5.42 -2.61 -8.10
N GLY A 7 4.31 -1.89 -8.26
CA GLY A 7 3.40 -2.01 -9.39
C GLY A 7 2.74 -0.67 -9.73
N THR A 8 2.32 -0.53 -10.98
CA THR A 8 1.78 0.71 -11.56
C THR A 8 0.60 0.44 -12.51
N GLY A 9 0.04 -0.76 -12.45
CA GLY A 9 -1.20 -1.12 -13.13
C GLY A 9 -2.41 -0.87 -12.22
N GLY A 10 -3.58 -0.74 -12.82
CA GLY A 10 -4.85 -0.75 -12.08
C GLY A 10 -5.21 -2.16 -11.57
N ALA A 11 -6.47 -2.33 -11.16
CA ALA A 11 -6.95 -3.52 -10.46
C ALA A 11 -6.74 -4.86 -11.16
N TRP A 12 -6.61 -4.88 -12.49
CA TRP A 12 -6.38 -6.10 -13.25
C TRP A 12 -4.93 -6.30 -13.72
N GLY A 13 -4.05 -5.33 -13.45
CA GLY A 13 -2.74 -5.24 -14.07
C GLY A 13 -2.83 -4.96 -15.58
N LEU A 14 -1.68 -4.78 -16.22
CA LEU A 14 -1.58 -4.61 -17.67
C LEU A 14 -0.45 -5.49 -18.23
N PRO A 15 -0.62 -6.13 -19.39
CA PRO A 15 -1.84 -6.24 -20.20
C PRO A 15 -2.97 -6.95 -19.47
N GLU A 16 -4.21 -6.50 -19.67
CA GLU A 16 -5.39 -7.11 -19.04
C GLU A 16 -5.74 -8.47 -19.69
N LEU A 17 -6.38 -9.34 -18.91
CA LEU A 17 -6.83 -10.67 -19.35
C LEU A 17 -7.76 -10.55 -20.56
N ALA A 18 -7.40 -11.22 -21.66
CA ALA A 18 -8.18 -11.25 -22.90
C ALA A 18 -8.50 -9.88 -23.54
N CYS A 19 -7.81 -8.79 -23.16
CA CYS A 19 -8.04 -7.47 -23.74
C CYS A 19 -7.26 -7.28 -25.05
N ASP A 20 -7.94 -6.89 -26.13
CA ASP A 20 -7.36 -6.72 -27.48
C ASP A 20 -7.17 -5.24 -27.90
N CYS A 21 -7.23 -4.32 -26.94
CA CYS A 21 -6.96 -2.91 -27.20
C CYS A 21 -5.51 -2.68 -27.67
N MET A 22 -5.26 -1.54 -28.31
CA MET A 22 -3.94 -1.20 -28.84
C MET A 22 -2.85 -1.28 -27.76
N THR A 23 -3.10 -0.69 -26.57
CA THR A 23 -2.16 -0.69 -25.44
C THR A 23 -1.78 -2.11 -25.01
N CYS A 24 -2.76 -2.99 -24.79
CA CYS A 24 -2.50 -4.37 -24.37
C CYS A 24 -1.75 -5.16 -25.45
N LYS A 25 -2.10 -5.01 -26.73
CA LYS A 25 -1.37 -5.65 -27.84
C LYS A 25 0.08 -5.18 -27.93
N THR A 26 0.31 -3.87 -27.82
CA THR A 26 1.67 -3.30 -27.83
C THR A 26 2.50 -3.79 -26.65
N MET A 27 1.95 -3.77 -25.44
CA MET A 27 2.66 -4.27 -24.25
C MET A 27 2.99 -5.77 -24.38
N ARG A 28 2.06 -6.60 -24.86
CA ARG A 28 2.34 -8.03 -25.13
C ARG A 28 3.47 -8.22 -26.15
N ALA A 29 3.44 -7.48 -27.27
CA ALA A 29 4.48 -7.55 -28.28
C ALA A 29 5.86 -7.14 -27.75
N LYS A 30 5.91 -6.20 -26.80
CA LYS A 30 7.14 -5.74 -26.13
C LYS A 30 7.51 -6.56 -24.89
N GLN A 31 6.69 -7.54 -24.49
CA GLN A 31 6.82 -8.28 -23.23
C GLN A 31 6.85 -7.36 -21.98
N GLU A 32 6.14 -6.23 -22.06
CA GLU A 32 5.97 -5.31 -20.94
C GLU A 32 4.80 -5.76 -20.06
N LYS A 33 4.95 -5.61 -18.74
CA LYS A 33 3.87 -5.83 -17.77
C LYS A 33 3.89 -4.77 -16.66
N ARG A 34 2.71 -4.41 -16.18
CA ARG A 34 2.49 -3.63 -14.96
C ARG A 34 1.65 -4.46 -14.01
N THR A 35 2.24 -4.89 -12.91
CA THR A 35 1.52 -5.50 -11.78
C THR A 35 0.66 -4.45 -11.08
N ARG A 36 -0.31 -4.90 -10.28
CA ARG A 36 -1.25 -4.02 -9.54
C ARG A 36 -0.52 -3.07 -8.63
N THR A 37 -1.13 -1.91 -8.39
CA THR A 37 -0.52 -0.82 -7.63
C THR A 37 -0.01 -1.28 -6.26
N SER A 38 1.21 -0.87 -5.95
CA SER A 38 1.83 -1.02 -4.64
C SER A 38 3.09 -0.15 -4.63
N LEU A 39 3.34 0.51 -3.50
CA LEU A 39 4.49 1.39 -3.31
C LEU A 39 5.31 0.93 -2.11
N LEU A 40 6.62 0.83 -2.30
CA LEU A 40 7.56 0.56 -1.22
C LEU A 40 8.31 1.84 -0.86
N LEU A 41 8.26 2.20 0.41
CA LEU A 41 9.00 3.32 0.98
C LEU A 41 10.10 2.75 1.87
N LYS A 42 11.37 3.02 1.52
CA LYS A 42 12.52 2.54 2.28
C LYS A 42 13.33 3.70 2.85
N SER A 43 13.56 3.65 4.16
CA SER A 43 14.46 4.54 4.89
C SER A 43 15.29 3.68 5.85
N LYS A 44 15.20 3.92 7.16
CA LYS A 44 15.76 3.01 8.17
C LYS A 44 14.90 1.74 8.28
N ASN A 45 13.59 1.90 8.13
CA ASN A 45 12.58 0.85 8.11
C ASN A 45 11.93 0.78 6.71
N THR A 46 11.19 -0.30 6.47
CA THR A 46 10.50 -0.55 5.21
C THR A 46 8.98 -0.46 5.41
N LEU A 47 8.34 0.50 4.75
CA LEU A 47 6.89 0.65 4.70
C LEU A 47 6.37 0.19 3.33
N LEU A 48 5.39 -0.72 3.34
CA LEU A 48 4.63 -1.11 2.16
C LEU A 48 3.30 -0.36 2.13
N ILE A 49 2.93 0.26 1.02
CA ILE A 49 1.59 0.80 0.81
C ILE A 49 0.90 -0.07 -0.24
N ASP A 50 -0.24 -0.63 0.15
CA ASP A 50 -1.01 -1.68 -0.51
C ASP A 50 -0.23 -3.00 -0.70
N CYS A 51 -0.89 -4.12 -0.41
CA CYS A 51 -0.36 -5.48 -0.49
C CYS A 51 -1.29 -6.35 -1.37
N GLY A 52 -1.27 -6.08 -2.67
CA GLY A 52 -2.09 -6.76 -3.67
C GLY A 52 -1.66 -8.20 -4.00
N PRO A 53 -2.38 -8.91 -4.90
CA PRO A 53 -2.09 -10.30 -5.25
C PRO A 53 -0.72 -10.49 -5.90
N ASP A 54 -0.13 -9.43 -6.45
CA ASP A 54 1.21 -9.46 -7.05
C ASP A 54 2.34 -9.33 -6.00
N ALA A 55 2.02 -9.23 -4.69
CA ALA A 55 2.97 -8.97 -3.61
C ALA A 55 4.17 -9.92 -3.64
N ARG A 56 3.96 -11.23 -3.82
CA ARG A 56 5.05 -12.20 -3.91
C ARG A 56 6.05 -11.86 -5.01
N GLU A 57 5.55 -11.62 -6.23
CA GLU A 57 6.40 -11.27 -7.37
C GLU A 57 7.10 -9.93 -7.12
N GLN A 58 6.34 -8.94 -6.66
CA GLN A 58 6.80 -7.57 -6.42
C GLN A 58 7.93 -7.51 -5.39
N LEU A 59 7.74 -8.15 -4.23
CA LEU A 59 8.71 -8.17 -3.13
C LEU A 59 9.94 -9.01 -3.49
N THR A 60 9.75 -10.14 -4.19
CA THR A 60 10.87 -10.98 -4.66
C THR A 60 11.74 -10.24 -5.67
N ARG A 61 11.12 -9.59 -6.67
CA ARG A 61 11.84 -8.84 -7.72
C ARG A 61 12.71 -7.72 -7.15
N HIS A 62 12.29 -7.11 -6.05
CA HIS A 62 13.02 -6.02 -5.39
C HIS A 62 13.84 -6.46 -4.18
N GLY A 63 13.95 -7.78 -3.92
CA GLY A 63 14.75 -8.32 -2.82
C GLY A 63 14.31 -7.84 -1.44
N VAL A 64 13.01 -7.63 -1.22
CA VAL A 64 12.47 -7.11 0.04
C VAL A 64 12.46 -8.22 1.08
N SER A 65 13.48 -8.23 1.95
CA SER A 65 13.66 -9.25 2.99
C SER A 65 12.97 -8.92 4.32
N HIS A 66 12.43 -7.71 4.46
CA HIS A 66 11.80 -7.23 5.69
C HIS A 66 10.77 -6.13 5.41
N ILE A 67 9.65 -6.15 6.13
CA ILE A 67 8.60 -5.13 6.13
C ILE A 67 8.30 -4.77 7.59
N ASP A 68 8.39 -3.47 7.91
CA ASP A 68 8.17 -2.95 9.26
C ASP A 68 6.74 -2.45 9.48
N ALA A 69 6.04 -2.09 8.41
CA ALA A 69 4.64 -1.67 8.44
C ALA A 69 4.00 -1.83 7.06
N VAL A 70 2.68 -2.00 7.04
CA VAL A 70 1.86 -1.98 5.83
C VAL A 70 0.76 -0.95 5.99
N PHE A 71 0.55 -0.07 5.03
CA PHE A 71 -0.62 0.81 4.95
C PHE A 71 -1.55 0.28 3.85
N ILE A 72 -2.83 0.07 4.14
CA ILE A 72 -3.83 -0.36 3.15
C ILE A 72 -4.74 0.82 2.87
N SER A 73 -4.83 1.20 1.60
CA SER A 73 -5.66 2.34 1.16
C SER A 73 -7.16 2.04 1.28
N HIS A 74 -7.60 0.85 0.84
CA HIS A 74 -9.01 0.46 0.88
C HIS A 74 -9.25 -1.05 0.65
N GLU A 75 -10.52 -1.45 0.74
CA GLU A 75 -10.99 -2.85 0.75
C GLU A 75 -11.20 -3.51 -0.62
N HIS A 76 -10.60 -3.02 -1.70
CA HIS A 76 -10.59 -3.77 -2.96
C HIS A 76 -9.45 -4.81 -2.99
N ASN A 77 -9.74 -5.95 -3.61
CA ASN A 77 -8.90 -7.14 -3.55
C ASN A 77 -7.45 -6.88 -3.98
N ASP A 78 -7.26 -6.08 -5.01
CA ASP A 78 -5.97 -5.71 -5.57
C ASP A 78 -5.07 -4.90 -4.62
N HIS A 79 -5.56 -4.47 -3.45
CA HIS A 79 -4.79 -3.73 -2.45
C HIS A 79 -4.45 -4.54 -1.18
N TYR A 80 -5.06 -5.71 -0.94
CA TYR A 80 -4.85 -6.41 0.33
C TYR A 80 -4.79 -7.94 0.26
N ILE A 81 -5.19 -8.59 -0.84
CA ILE A 81 -5.24 -10.07 -0.83
C ILE A 81 -3.86 -10.73 -0.85
N GLY A 82 -2.79 -9.97 -1.06
CA GLY A 82 -1.41 -10.42 -0.92
C GLY A 82 -0.91 -10.50 0.53
N LEU A 83 -1.72 -10.10 1.53
CA LEU A 83 -1.31 -10.16 2.93
C LEU A 83 -0.88 -11.57 3.38
N ASP A 84 -1.39 -12.64 2.76
CA ASP A 84 -0.94 -14.01 3.06
C ASP A 84 0.55 -14.23 2.76
N GLU A 85 1.11 -13.52 1.77
CA GLU A 85 2.52 -13.62 1.43
C GLU A 85 3.43 -13.16 2.57
N LEU A 86 2.93 -12.32 3.49
CA LEU A 86 3.67 -11.86 4.66
C LEU A 86 3.97 -12.98 5.65
N PHE A 87 3.23 -14.09 5.59
CA PHE A 87 3.49 -15.29 6.39
C PHE A 87 4.92 -15.83 6.14
N ALA A 88 5.45 -15.63 4.93
CA ALA A 88 6.82 -16.02 4.60
C ALA A 88 7.86 -15.33 5.47
N TYR A 89 7.60 -14.09 5.93
CA TYR A 89 8.52 -13.40 6.85
C TYR A 89 8.54 -14.03 8.23
N LEU A 90 7.42 -14.55 8.75
CA LEU A 90 7.42 -15.33 9.98
C LEU A 90 8.19 -16.65 9.82
N ARG A 91 7.88 -17.41 8.76
CA ARG A 91 8.46 -18.76 8.54
C ARG A 91 9.95 -18.80 8.27
N ASN A 92 10.50 -17.75 7.68
CA ASN A 92 11.90 -17.70 7.26
C ASN A 92 12.79 -16.89 8.20
N ARG A 93 12.29 -16.55 9.39
CA ARG A 93 13.07 -15.88 10.45
C ARG A 93 13.41 -16.88 11.56
N PRO A 94 14.54 -16.68 12.26
CA PRO A 94 14.84 -17.45 13.47
C PRO A 94 13.71 -17.35 14.48
N ASP A 95 13.48 -18.42 15.24
CA ASP A 95 12.46 -18.44 16.30
C ASP A 95 12.66 -17.29 17.27
N GLY A 96 11.58 -16.57 17.56
CA GLY A 96 11.58 -15.41 18.46
C GLY A 96 12.15 -14.11 17.87
N ALA A 97 12.65 -14.11 16.63
CA ALA A 97 13.17 -12.90 15.96
C ALA A 97 12.10 -12.14 15.15
N PHE A 98 10.88 -12.69 15.03
CA PHE A 98 9.78 -12.08 14.29
C PHE A 98 8.87 -11.28 15.22
N GLU A 99 8.60 -10.04 14.83
CA GLU A 99 7.56 -9.20 15.40
C GLU A 99 6.40 -9.11 14.39
N SER A 100 5.15 -9.14 14.88
CA SER A 100 3.97 -8.99 14.03
C SER A 100 4.05 -7.69 13.23
N ILE A 101 3.77 -7.78 11.92
CA ILE A 101 3.80 -6.62 11.03
C ILE A 101 2.54 -5.77 11.28
N PRO A 102 2.67 -4.51 11.76
CA PRO A 102 1.52 -3.63 11.91
C PRO A 102 0.93 -3.27 10.54
N VAL A 103 -0.38 -3.47 10.39
CA VAL A 103 -1.13 -3.11 9.18
C VAL A 103 -2.08 -1.98 9.54
N PHE A 104 -1.87 -0.81 8.98
CA PHE A 104 -2.66 0.39 9.22
C PHE A 104 -3.74 0.52 8.14
N LEU A 105 -5.00 0.59 8.58
CA LEU A 105 -6.16 0.62 7.71
C LEU A 105 -7.36 1.24 8.43
N THR A 106 -8.34 1.72 7.68
CA THR A 106 -9.55 2.27 8.29
C THR A 106 -10.45 1.16 8.86
N ASP A 107 -11.37 1.51 9.77
CA ASP A 107 -12.31 0.54 10.34
C ASP A 107 -13.17 -0.20 9.29
N PRO A 108 -13.75 0.47 8.27
CA PRO A 108 -14.47 -0.23 7.20
C PRO A 108 -13.59 -1.23 6.45
N THR A 109 -12.35 -0.84 6.11
CA THR A 109 -11.41 -1.74 5.45
C THR A 109 -11.03 -2.92 6.34
N CYS A 110 -10.81 -2.69 7.63
CA CYS A 110 -10.47 -3.75 8.58
C CYS A 110 -11.57 -4.81 8.70
N ARG A 111 -12.83 -4.41 8.71
CA ARG A 111 -13.97 -5.34 8.74
C ARG A 111 -13.95 -6.30 7.55
N VAL A 112 -13.55 -5.85 6.36
CA VAL A 112 -13.44 -6.69 5.16
C VAL A 112 -12.18 -7.56 5.20
N VAL A 113 -11.03 -6.97 5.52
CA VAL A 113 -9.74 -7.69 5.61
C VAL A 113 -9.84 -8.84 6.62
N ARG A 114 -10.39 -8.60 7.81
CA ARG A 114 -10.49 -9.60 8.89
C ARG A 114 -11.36 -10.79 8.54
N GLN A 115 -12.40 -10.63 7.70
CA GLN A 115 -13.22 -11.77 7.27
C GLN A 115 -12.41 -12.84 6.55
N ARG A 116 -11.32 -12.45 5.86
CA ARG A 116 -10.45 -13.35 5.13
C ARG A 116 -9.15 -13.68 5.86
N PHE A 117 -8.60 -12.71 6.59
CA PHE A 117 -7.24 -12.78 7.12
C PHE A 117 -7.14 -12.78 8.65
N ALA A 118 -8.24 -13.04 9.39
CA ALA A 118 -8.20 -13.13 10.86
C ALA A 118 -7.16 -14.14 11.37
N TYR A 119 -6.94 -15.26 10.65
CA TYR A 119 -5.92 -16.24 11.02
C TYR A 119 -4.50 -15.65 11.02
N LEU A 120 -4.19 -14.63 10.20
CA LEU A 120 -2.88 -13.98 10.21
C LEU A 120 -2.67 -13.18 11.50
N GLU A 121 -3.72 -12.57 12.05
CA GLU A 121 -3.67 -11.92 13.37
C GLU A 121 -3.55 -12.96 14.49
N ASP A 122 -4.34 -14.04 14.44
CA ASP A 122 -4.32 -15.10 15.46
C ASP A 122 -2.95 -15.78 15.54
N MET A 123 -2.30 -15.96 14.38
CA MET A 123 -0.94 -16.49 14.26
C MET A 123 0.15 -15.43 14.48
N LYS A 124 -0.24 -14.20 14.83
CA LYS A 124 0.65 -13.06 15.10
C LYS A 124 1.58 -12.71 13.93
N VAL A 125 1.16 -12.98 12.69
CA VAL A 125 1.87 -12.57 11.47
C VAL A 125 1.69 -11.07 11.26
N ILE A 126 0.43 -10.62 11.36
CA ILE A 126 0.07 -9.21 11.24
C ILE A 126 -0.59 -8.71 12.53
N LYS A 127 -0.62 -7.40 12.72
CA LYS A 127 -1.39 -6.73 13.75
C LYS A 127 -2.17 -5.59 13.12
N ASN A 128 -3.49 -5.70 13.05
CA ASN A 128 -4.31 -4.63 12.47
C ASN A 128 -4.38 -3.43 13.44
N GLU A 129 -4.04 -2.25 12.92
CA GLU A 129 -4.05 -0.95 13.62
C GLU A 129 -5.06 -0.03 12.91
N ILE A 130 -6.14 0.32 13.61
CA ILE A 130 -7.19 1.18 13.03
C ILE A 130 -6.71 2.62 12.98
N VAL A 131 -6.75 3.23 11.80
CA VAL A 131 -6.50 4.66 11.60
C VAL A 131 -7.77 5.41 11.21
N GLN A 132 -7.81 6.70 11.55
CA GLN A 132 -8.95 7.58 11.27
C GLN A 132 -8.52 8.68 10.31
N PRO A 133 -9.26 8.93 9.20
CA PRO A 133 -9.00 10.05 8.32
C PRO A 133 -8.90 11.37 9.09
N GLY A 134 -7.90 12.20 8.78
CA GLY A 134 -7.65 13.47 9.47
C GLY A 134 -6.87 13.35 10.78
N VAL A 135 -6.46 12.15 11.19
CA VAL A 135 -5.71 11.92 12.43
C VAL A 135 -4.31 11.39 12.13
N TRP A 136 -3.28 12.11 12.57
CA TRP A 136 -1.90 11.68 12.47
C TRP A 136 -1.64 10.44 13.32
N PHE A 137 -0.87 9.51 12.78
CA PHE A 137 -0.31 8.37 13.50
C PHE A 137 1.18 8.22 13.18
N ARG A 138 1.90 7.49 14.03
CA ARG A 138 3.35 7.30 13.88
C ARG A 138 3.73 5.85 14.03
N ILE A 139 4.62 5.41 13.14
CA ILE A 139 5.27 4.11 13.21
C ILE A 139 6.72 4.26 12.80
N LYS A 140 7.64 3.96 13.74
CA LYS A 140 9.08 4.18 13.56
C LYS A 140 9.37 5.65 13.15
N GLU A 141 10.02 5.89 12.02
CA GLU A 141 10.29 7.21 11.43
C GLU A 141 9.17 7.76 10.53
N PHE A 142 8.12 6.96 10.28
CA PHE A 142 7.01 7.33 9.41
C PHE A 142 5.91 8.01 10.23
N GLU A 143 5.51 9.20 9.79
CA GLU A 143 4.30 9.87 10.26
C GLU A 143 3.26 9.78 9.15
N GLY A 144 2.19 9.04 9.40
CA GLY A 144 1.11 8.82 8.45
C GLY A 144 -0.10 9.71 8.78
N PHE A 145 -0.69 10.27 7.74
CA PHE A 145 -1.94 11.03 7.80
C PHE A 145 -2.87 10.51 6.72
N PRO A 146 -3.85 9.65 7.07
CA PRO A 146 -4.85 9.21 6.13
C PRO A 146 -5.83 10.35 5.89
N PHE A 147 -6.23 10.56 4.64
CA PHE A 147 -7.25 11.54 4.27
C PHE A 147 -8.31 10.86 3.42
N HIS A 148 -9.55 11.28 3.59
CA HIS A 148 -10.67 10.63 2.92
C HIS A 148 -10.60 10.84 1.40
N THR A 149 -10.81 9.75 0.66
CA THR A 149 -10.99 9.75 -0.79
C THR A 149 -12.35 9.16 -1.11
N ASP A 150 -13.11 9.78 -2.02
CA ASP A 150 -14.33 9.17 -2.53
C ASP A 150 -13.96 8.16 -3.60
N HIS A 151 -14.20 6.87 -3.35
CA HIS A 151 -14.04 5.79 -4.33
C HIS A 151 -15.36 5.02 -4.55
N GLY A 152 -16.48 5.73 -4.44
CA GLY A 152 -17.82 5.17 -4.59
C GLY A 152 -18.28 4.33 -3.41
N SER A 153 -19.55 3.90 -3.46
CA SER A 153 -20.23 3.24 -2.34
C SER A 153 -19.67 1.89 -1.92
N PHE A 154 -18.80 1.28 -2.74
CA PHE A 154 -18.22 -0.04 -2.54
C PHE A 154 -16.84 -0.01 -1.85
N ALA A 155 -16.23 1.17 -1.73
CA ALA A 155 -14.94 1.38 -1.07
C ALA A 155 -15.07 2.46 0.02
N LYS A 156 -15.91 2.19 1.02
CA LYS A 156 -16.24 3.14 2.10
C LYS A 156 -15.04 3.43 3.01
N GLY A 157 -14.07 2.52 3.07
CA GLY A 157 -12.84 2.69 3.82
C GLY A 157 -11.75 3.46 3.08
N SER A 158 -12.03 3.95 1.87
CA SER A 158 -11.02 4.55 1.00
C SER A 158 -10.36 5.79 1.59
N VAL A 159 -9.03 5.74 1.62
CA VAL A 159 -8.16 6.84 1.99
C VAL A 159 -6.95 6.92 1.07
N GLY A 160 -6.47 8.16 0.88
CA GLY A 160 -5.08 8.41 0.53
C GLY A 160 -4.23 8.57 1.79
N PHE A 161 -2.92 8.53 1.64
CA PHE A 161 -1.96 8.77 2.72
C PHE A 161 -1.01 9.92 2.36
N LEU A 162 -0.92 10.89 3.27
CA LEU A 162 0.27 11.72 3.39
C LEU A 162 1.23 11.01 4.33
N VAL A 163 2.45 10.75 3.88
CA VAL A 163 3.52 10.13 4.67
C VAL A 163 4.68 11.10 4.77
N LYS A 164 5.05 11.46 6.00
CA LYS A 164 6.28 12.21 6.29
C LYS A 164 7.34 11.25 6.83
N VAL A 165 8.56 11.39 6.32
CA VAL A 165 9.73 10.63 6.74
C VAL A 165 10.79 11.62 7.22
N THR A 166 11.16 11.50 8.49
CA THR A 166 12.27 12.30 9.06
C THR A 166 13.54 11.47 9.12
N GLU A 167 14.54 11.84 8.34
CA GLU A 167 15.84 11.18 8.29
C GLU A 167 16.74 11.59 9.46
N ASN A 168 17.82 10.84 9.72
CA ASN A 168 18.78 11.15 10.79
C ASN A 168 19.45 12.53 10.64
N THR A 169 19.43 13.10 9.43
CA THR A 169 19.93 14.45 9.13
C THR A 169 19.01 15.57 9.65
N GLY A 170 17.82 15.21 10.14
CA GLY A 170 16.75 16.16 10.50
C GLY A 170 15.94 16.63 9.30
N ARG A 171 16.27 16.22 8.07
CA ARG A 171 15.45 16.50 6.89
C ARG A 171 14.17 15.67 6.93
N THR A 172 13.04 16.36 6.81
CA THR A 172 11.73 15.72 6.59
C THR A 172 11.38 15.76 5.11
N THR A 173 10.90 14.64 4.58
CA THR A 173 10.37 14.51 3.23
C THR A 173 8.93 14.04 3.28
N SER A 174 8.07 14.58 2.42
CA SER A 174 6.63 14.33 2.39
C SER A 174 6.19 13.68 1.06
N LEU A 175 5.34 12.67 1.16
CA LEU A 175 4.74 11.96 0.03
C LEU A 175 3.22 11.97 0.20
N VAL A 176 2.47 12.41 -0.81
CA VAL A 176 1.03 12.17 -0.92
C VAL A 176 0.79 11.02 -1.89
N TYR A 177 0.04 10.00 -1.46
CA TYR A 177 -0.36 8.82 -2.24
C TYR A 177 -1.88 8.63 -2.17
N THR A 178 -2.58 8.62 -3.30
CA THR A 178 -4.06 8.53 -3.32
C THR A 178 -4.61 7.20 -3.85
N SER A 179 -3.76 6.24 -4.24
CA SER A 179 -4.14 4.98 -4.91
C SER A 179 -5.29 5.19 -5.91
N ASP A 180 -6.49 4.68 -5.60
CA ASP A 180 -7.74 4.89 -6.33
C ASP A 180 -8.66 5.92 -5.65
N PHE A 181 -9.18 6.86 -6.44
CA PHE A 181 -10.25 7.75 -5.98
C PHE A 181 -11.07 8.29 -7.16
N LYS A 182 -12.14 9.03 -6.90
CA LYS A 182 -12.91 9.83 -7.87
C LYS A 182 -12.82 11.29 -7.52
N ASP A 183 -12.89 11.58 -6.22
CA ASP A 183 -12.78 12.92 -5.68
C ASP A 183 -12.07 12.90 -4.31
N ILE A 184 -11.61 14.07 -3.88
CA ILE A 184 -11.13 14.34 -2.52
C ILE A 184 -12.12 15.35 -1.93
N PRO A 185 -13.17 14.88 -1.23
CA PRO A 185 -14.30 15.74 -0.84
C PRO A 185 -13.90 16.95 0.01
N GLU A 186 -12.91 16.75 0.87
CA GLU A 186 -12.28 17.79 1.67
C GLU A 186 -10.78 17.68 1.44
N MET A 187 -10.15 18.74 0.91
CA MET A 187 -8.71 18.81 0.70
C MET A 187 -8.04 19.39 1.96
N PRO A 188 -7.41 18.57 2.83
CA PRO A 188 -6.73 19.07 4.01
C PRO A 188 -5.54 19.93 3.62
N GLU A 189 -5.26 20.98 4.40
CA GLU A 189 -4.13 21.88 4.17
C GLU A 189 -2.79 21.14 4.21
N GLU A 190 -2.72 20.02 4.96
CA GLU A 190 -1.54 19.15 5.05
C GLU A 190 -1.11 18.56 3.71
N LEU A 191 -2.02 18.44 2.73
CA LEU A 191 -1.73 17.87 1.42
C LEU A 191 -1.08 18.87 0.45
N VAL A 192 -0.98 20.15 0.84
CA VAL A 192 -0.45 21.21 -0.02
C VAL A 192 1.07 21.16 -0.07
N ALA A 193 1.63 21.29 -1.28
CA ALA A 193 3.07 21.35 -1.56
C ALA A 193 3.88 20.17 -0.98
N PRO A 194 3.50 18.90 -1.24
CA PRO A 194 4.33 17.77 -0.85
C PRO A 194 5.59 17.71 -1.71
N ASP A 195 6.65 17.09 -1.19
CA ASP A 195 7.87 16.84 -1.97
C ASP A 195 7.59 15.88 -3.13
N TYR A 196 6.69 14.91 -2.91
CA TYR A 196 6.26 13.93 -3.90
C TYR A 196 4.72 13.80 -3.90
N LEU A 197 4.14 13.82 -5.09
CA LEU A 197 2.73 13.50 -5.32
C LEU A 197 2.65 12.27 -6.22
N VAL A 198 2.11 11.17 -5.68
CA VAL A 198 1.78 9.95 -6.42
C VAL A 198 0.25 9.85 -6.47
N ILE A 199 -0.28 10.09 -7.66
CA ILE A 199 -1.71 10.18 -7.89
C ILE A 199 -2.07 9.29 -9.08
N GLN A 200 -3.22 8.64 -9.03
CA GLN A 200 -3.77 7.97 -10.21
C GLN A 200 -3.94 8.97 -11.37
N SER A 201 -3.72 8.48 -12.58
CA SER A 201 -4.07 9.18 -13.81
C SER A 201 -5.26 8.47 -14.45
N PHE A 202 -6.41 9.14 -14.50
CA PHE A 202 -7.51 8.68 -15.35
C PHE A 202 -7.10 8.82 -16.82
N TRP A 203 -7.45 7.81 -17.61
CA TRP A 203 -7.48 7.87 -19.08
C TRP A 203 -8.92 8.00 -19.54
#